data_AF-A0A529AZK7-F1
#
_entry.id   AF-A0A529AZK7-F1
#
_cell.length_a   1.000
_cell.length_b   1.000
_cell.length_c   1.000
_cell.angle_alpha   90.00
_cell.angle_beta   90.00
_cell.angle_gamma   90.00
#
_symmetry.space_group_name_H-M   'P 1'
#
loop_
_entity.id
_entity.type
_entity.pdbx_description
1 polymer ?
#
loop_
_entity_poly.entity_id
_entity_poly.type
_entity_poly.pdbx_seq_one_letter_code
_entity_poly.pdbx_strand_id
1 'polypeptide(L)'
;MTASSLRTLASALDRLVANGSFIHETTDAIIVSELSATMACEISQSFAGVAWQHVVFDGADTETGPDDIADDFGPYRVTAQKPPRGGDEILLLTASGFRDWLAGPAQAKVVVVVGLDGTIATEGTQFVSLEASDTALADVVKLRSPRTLVREYGAQRVVPQSIGRWLLSDPETWHESNPRFRQWAEHAIRAILPSLPDEIDQNTGAFVFKGPPRLALPTPATNADLVNDLGRQGFGDLQAAARWVYELEREAETRHTLFATELARTGGNQADTIKCVKENTGFALEGAKIAYQMSLAKVSADNLRALADLRKAVTDETGKITDATRQVVAAVASALAIGIGLIAARVAANAPSLLIVAVMAIVCAYIFVVIYSGHSFAALHRGLRDIWRNQIYRFLSEEDYTKLVVKPGQDAERILNVVSWVGGIAVAVTFVVAVIVALTPAADTVPPQAQLEPAPAQSSPVASAPAPVATQGPRTEASGPAEGSLPKATIPQAQPETGTQQPSDADRDE
;
A
#
# COMPACT_ATOMS: atom_id res chain seq x y z
N MET A 1 5.58 32.24 -43.37
CA MET A 1 6.49 31.11 -43.15
C MET A 1 5.74 29.81 -43.44
N THR A 2 6.14 29.02 -44.42
CA THR A 2 5.48 27.72 -44.70
C THR A 2 6.26 26.60 -44.02
N ALA A 3 5.56 25.55 -43.54
CA ALA A 3 6.22 24.41 -42.89
C ALA A 3 7.30 23.76 -43.78
N SER A 4 7.06 23.73 -45.10
CA SER A 4 8.00 23.25 -46.11
C SER A 4 9.31 24.05 -46.14
N SER A 5 9.25 25.39 -46.10
CA SER A 5 10.46 26.25 -46.11
C SER A 5 11.35 26.03 -44.88
N LEU A 6 10.76 25.84 -43.70
CA LEU A 6 11.50 25.53 -42.47
C LEU A 6 12.11 24.12 -42.50
N ARG A 7 11.41 23.13 -43.06
CA ARG A 7 11.93 21.76 -43.18
C ARG A 7 13.16 21.72 -44.09
N THR A 8 13.15 22.51 -45.18
CA THR A 8 14.31 22.69 -46.07
C THR A 8 15.49 23.35 -45.35
N LEU A 9 15.25 24.43 -44.60
CA LEU A 9 16.28 25.09 -43.79
C LEU A 9 16.88 24.13 -42.74
N ALA A 10 16.04 23.43 -41.98
CA ALA A 10 16.49 22.45 -41.00
C ALA A 10 17.34 21.34 -41.63
N SER A 11 16.94 20.83 -42.80
CA SER A 11 17.70 19.81 -43.53
C SER A 11 19.02 20.35 -44.11
N ALA A 12 19.11 21.65 -44.42
CA ALA A 12 20.37 22.29 -44.79
C ALA A 12 21.31 22.43 -43.58
N LEU A 13 20.78 22.88 -42.44
CA LEU A 13 21.53 23.00 -41.19
C LEU A 13 22.06 21.64 -40.70
N ASP A 14 21.23 20.60 -40.70
CA ASP A 14 21.67 19.25 -40.29
C ASP A 14 22.76 18.69 -41.21
N ARG A 15 22.75 19.02 -42.52
CA ARG A 15 23.81 18.64 -43.46
C ARG A 15 25.14 19.37 -43.18
N LEU A 16 25.10 20.61 -42.70
CA LEU A 16 26.32 21.35 -42.37
C LEU A 16 27.07 20.73 -41.18
N VAL A 17 26.32 20.24 -40.18
CA VAL A 17 26.92 19.51 -39.05
C VAL A 17 27.62 18.24 -39.53
N ALA A 18 27.02 17.52 -40.48
CA ALA A 18 27.64 16.33 -41.07
C ALA A 18 28.93 16.64 -41.85
N ASN A 19 29.06 17.88 -42.35
CA ASN A 19 30.23 18.36 -43.10
C ASN A 19 31.30 19.03 -42.19
N GLY A 20 31.10 19.03 -40.87
CA GLY A 20 32.09 19.54 -39.90
C GLY A 20 31.85 20.96 -39.39
N SER A 21 30.77 21.64 -39.79
CA SER A 21 30.39 22.94 -39.21
C SER A 21 29.76 22.78 -37.82
N PHE A 22 29.87 23.81 -36.99
CA PHE A 22 29.32 23.79 -35.63
C PHE A 22 28.00 24.55 -35.58
N ILE A 23 26.95 23.91 -35.06
CA ILE A 23 25.65 24.55 -34.82
C ILE A 23 25.37 24.57 -33.32
N HIS A 24 25.10 25.76 -32.80
CA HIS A 24 24.57 25.96 -31.47
C HIS A 24 23.16 26.56 -31.57
N GLU A 25 22.18 25.84 -31.02
CA GLU A 25 20.77 26.23 -31.06
C GLU A 25 20.26 26.48 -29.64
N THR A 26 19.76 27.69 -29.39
CA THR A 26 19.14 28.09 -28.12
C THR A 26 17.63 28.25 -28.29
N THR A 27 16.91 28.64 -27.25
CA THR A 27 15.47 28.96 -27.33
C THR A 27 15.19 30.10 -28.30
N ASP A 28 16.10 31.07 -28.40
CA ASP A 28 15.85 32.34 -29.07
C ASP A 28 16.72 32.55 -30.33
N ALA A 29 17.77 31.75 -30.52
CA ALA A 29 18.71 31.94 -31.60
C ALA A 29 19.29 30.62 -32.14
N ILE A 30 19.85 30.70 -33.35
CA ILE A 30 20.70 29.67 -33.96
C ILE A 30 22.00 30.33 -34.39
N ILE A 31 23.12 29.74 -34.00
CA ILE A 31 24.46 30.16 -34.37
C ILE A 31 25.10 29.02 -35.16
N VAL A 32 25.55 29.32 -36.37
CA VAL A 32 26.25 28.39 -37.26
C VAL A 32 27.66 28.94 -37.49
N SER A 33 28.69 28.18 -37.12
CA SER A 33 30.10 28.60 -37.17
C SER A 33 30.92 27.64 -38.04
N GLU A 34 32.13 28.06 -38.39
CA GLU A 34 33.05 27.32 -39.27
C GLU A 34 32.45 27.10 -40.67
N LEU A 35 31.94 28.19 -41.26
CA LEU A 35 31.36 28.18 -42.60
C LEU A 35 32.36 28.68 -43.65
N SER A 36 32.38 28.02 -44.81
CA SER A 36 32.98 28.58 -46.03
C SER A 36 32.13 29.73 -46.58
N ALA A 37 32.72 30.58 -47.43
CA ALA A 37 32.00 31.68 -48.08
C ALA A 37 30.71 31.21 -48.79
N THR A 38 30.81 30.13 -49.58
CA THR A 38 29.66 29.53 -50.26
C THR A 38 28.57 29.08 -49.29
N MET A 39 28.93 28.39 -48.21
CA MET A 39 27.96 27.92 -47.22
C MET A 39 27.33 29.07 -46.43
N ALA A 40 28.10 30.12 -46.13
CA ALA A 40 27.58 31.32 -45.46
C ALA A 40 26.52 32.03 -46.32
N CYS A 41 26.77 32.18 -47.62
CA CYS A 41 25.80 32.71 -48.59
C CYS A 41 24.54 31.84 -48.68
N GLU A 42 24.68 30.52 -48.82
CA GLU A 42 23.55 29.59 -48.93
C GLU A 42 22.65 29.62 -47.68
N ILE A 43 23.25 29.65 -46.49
CA ILE A 43 22.51 29.71 -45.22
C ILE A 43 21.87 31.07 -44.98
N SER A 44 22.58 32.17 -45.30
CA SER A 44 22.01 33.52 -45.24
C SER A 44 20.77 33.64 -46.14
N GLN A 45 20.85 33.14 -47.38
CA GLN A 45 19.70 33.08 -48.28
C GLN A 45 18.57 32.21 -47.74
N SER A 46 18.90 31.08 -47.11
CA SER A 46 17.90 30.19 -46.50
C SER A 46 17.17 30.85 -45.32
N PHE A 47 17.88 31.59 -44.46
CA PHE A 47 17.28 32.38 -43.37
C PHE A 47 16.42 33.54 -43.91
N ALA A 48 16.89 34.25 -44.94
CA ALA A 48 16.11 35.27 -45.62
C ALA A 48 14.80 34.68 -46.22
N GLY A 49 14.87 33.48 -46.80
CA GLY A 49 13.73 32.79 -47.40
C GLY A 49 12.62 32.40 -46.41
N VAL A 50 12.96 32.21 -45.13
CA VAL A 50 11.98 31.99 -44.04
C VAL A 50 11.62 33.28 -43.30
N ALA A 51 12.14 34.43 -43.73
CA ALA A 51 11.99 35.75 -43.13
C ALA A 51 12.52 35.84 -41.68
N TRP A 52 13.63 35.14 -41.39
CA TRP A 52 14.31 35.24 -40.10
C TRP A 52 15.38 36.34 -40.13
N GLN A 53 15.43 37.13 -39.05
CA GLN A 53 16.51 38.11 -38.87
C GLN A 53 17.82 37.37 -38.63
N HIS A 54 18.85 37.69 -39.40
CA HIS A 54 20.16 37.07 -39.26
C HIS A 54 21.28 38.05 -39.61
N VAL A 55 22.47 37.77 -39.09
CA VAL A 55 23.69 38.54 -39.28
C VAL A 55 24.83 37.57 -39.60
N VAL A 56 25.69 37.93 -40.54
CA VAL A 56 26.88 37.17 -40.92
C VAL A 56 28.11 37.88 -40.36
N PHE A 57 29.04 37.12 -39.78
CA PHE A 57 30.31 37.60 -39.26
C PHE A 57 31.45 36.87 -39.98
N ASP A 58 32.53 37.59 -40.28
CA ASP A 58 33.77 37.03 -40.83
C ASP A 58 34.69 36.44 -39.74
N GLY A 59 35.87 35.95 -40.15
CA GLY A 59 36.88 35.41 -39.24
C GLY A 59 37.50 36.44 -38.27
N ALA A 60 37.27 37.74 -38.51
CA ALA A 60 37.67 38.83 -37.64
C ALA A 60 36.54 39.33 -36.73
N ASP A 61 35.41 38.61 -36.68
CA ASP A 61 34.22 38.95 -35.89
C ASP A 61 33.51 40.25 -36.36
N THR A 62 33.71 40.62 -37.64
CA THR A 62 33.12 41.81 -38.24
C THR A 62 31.85 41.46 -39.00
N GLU A 63 30.78 42.23 -38.75
CA GLU A 63 29.53 42.08 -39.50
C GLU A 63 29.76 42.31 -41.00
N THR A 64 29.42 41.31 -41.80
CA THR A 64 29.74 41.23 -43.22
C THR A 64 28.45 41.15 -44.03
N GLY A 65 28.30 42.06 -45.00
CA GLY A 65 27.16 42.03 -45.92
C GLY A 65 27.25 40.87 -46.92
N PRO A 66 26.15 40.46 -47.58
CA PRO A 66 26.15 39.37 -48.55
C PRO A 66 27.13 39.57 -49.72
N ASP A 67 27.39 40.83 -50.10
CA ASP A 67 28.27 41.19 -51.21
C ASP A 67 29.77 41.15 -50.83
N ASP A 68 30.08 41.14 -49.53
CA ASP A 68 31.44 41.17 -48.98
C ASP A 68 31.94 39.77 -48.57
N ILE A 69 31.14 38.73 -48.79
CA ILE A 69 31.50 37.34 -48.49
C ILE A 69 32.45 36.80 -49.58
N ALA A 70 33.73 36.68 -49.24
CA ALA A 70 34.78 36.10 -50.09
C ALA A 70 35.59 35.00 -49.36
N ASP A 71 36.25 34.12 -50.10
CA ASP A 71 36.98 32.98 -49.52
C ASP A 71 38.09 33.40 -48.54
N ASP A 72 38.68 34.57 -48.72
CA ASP A 72 39.84 35.05 -47.92
C ASP A 72 39.47 35.54 -46.51
N PHE A 73 38.19 35.80 -46.22
CA PHE A 73 37.74 36.33 -44.91
C PHE A 73 37.09 35.28 -44.01
N GLY A 74 37.10 34.00 -44.41
CA GLY A 74 36.61 32.90 -43.57
C GLY A 74 37.51 32.61 -42.36
N PRO A 75 37.06 31.76 -41.42
CA PRO A 75 35.75 31.10 -41.39
C PRO A 75 34.62 32.06 -41.00
N TYR A 76 33.44 31.86 -41.59
CA TYR A 76 32.27 32.68 -41.32
C TYR A 76 31.40 32.11 -40.20
N ARG A 77 30.65 33.00 -39.55
CA ARG A 77 29.61 32.68 -38.56
C ARG A 77 28.30 33.35 -38.91
N VAL A 78 27.20 32.61 -38.99
CA VAL A 78 25.86 33.16 -39.19
C VAL A 78 25.06 33.02 -37.89
N THR A 79 24.50 34.12 -37.42
CA THR A 79 23.60 34.15 -36.24
C THR A 79 22.21 34.56 -36.68
N ALA A 80 21.20 33.74 -36.39
CA ALA A 80 19.81 34.02 -36.71
C ALA A 80 18.92 34.03 -35.46
N GLN A 81 18.02 35.00 -35.37
CA GLN A 81 17.02 35.07 -34.30
C GLN A 81 15.78 34.27 -34.68
N LYS A 82 15.31 33.44 -33.75
CA LYS A 82 14.08 32.68 -33.90
C LYS A 82 12.87 33.60 -33.71
N PRO A 83 11.77 33.38 -34.44
CA PRO A 83 10.54 34.12 -34.20
C PRO A 83 10.03 33.81 -32.78
N PRO A 84 9.57 34.82 -32.03
CA PRO A 84 9.05 34.61 -30.69
C PRO A 84 7.83 33.68 -30.75
N ARG A 85 7.82 32.65 -29.88
CA ARG A 85 6.68 31.76 -29.66
C ARG A 85 5.93 32.21 -28.40
N GLY A 86 4.62 32.02 -28.39
CA GLY A 86 3.79 32.38 -27.24
C GLY A 86 3.85 31.32 -26.13
N GLY A 87 3.79 31.75 -24.87
CA GLY A 87 3.62 30.86 -23.73
C GLY A 87 4.88 30.07 -23.37
N ASP A 88 4.72 28.75 -23.18
CA ASP A 88 5.75 27.79 -22.73
C ASP A 88 6.17 26.84 -23.89
N GLU A 89 6.10 27.37 -25.12
CA GLU A 89 6.41 26.69 -26.37
C GLU A 89 7.80 27.09 -26.87
N ILE A 90 8.61 26.10 -27.27
CA ILE A 90 9.89 26.35 -27.92
C ILE A 90 9.96 25.68 -29.29
N LEU A 91 10.77 26.23 -30.19
CA LEU A 91 11.00 25.70 -31.52
C LEU A 91 12.44 25.19 -31.65
N LEU A 92 12.61 23.93 -32.05
CA LEU A 92 13.90 23.29 -32.32
C LEU A 92 13.97 22.86 -33.79
N LEU A 93 14.94 23.41 -34.53
CA LEU A 93 15.14 23.18 -35.96
C LEU A 93 16.07 21.99 -36.20
N THR A 94 17.18 21.91 -35.47
CA THR A 94 18.30 21.03 -35.80
C THR A 94 18.33 19.78 -34.93
N ALA A 95 19.02 18.74 -35.40
CA ALA A 95 19.21 17.47 -34.70
C ALA A 95 20.12 17.65 -33.48
N SER A 96 21.15 18.48 -33.61
CA SER A 96 22.02 18.88 -32.50
C SER A 96 21.23 19.66 -31.45
N GLY A 97 20.47 20.69 -31.86
CA GLY A 97 19.66 21.48 -30.94
C GLY A 97 18.62 20.64 -30.18
N PHE A 98 18.00 19.68 -30.86
CA PHE A 98 17.10 18.75 -30.19
C PHE A 98 17.82 17.88 -29.15
N ARG A 99 18.95 17.28 -29.51
CA ARG A 99 19.78 16.47 -28.61
C ARG A 99 20.26 17.26 -27.39
N ASP A 100 20.76 18.47 -27.61
CA ASP A 100 21.27 19.34 -26.55
C ASP A 100 20.15 19.73 -25.58
N TRP A 101 18.96 20.03 -26.11
CA TRP A 101 17.79 20.30 -25.29
C TRP A 101 17.36 19.09 -24.45
N LEU A 102 17.36 17.88 -25.03
CA LEU A 102 17.04 16.64 -24.32
C LEU A 102 18.04 16.34 -23.19
N ALA A 103 19.33 16.66 -23.40
CA ALA A 103 20.37 16.55 -22.37
C ALA A 103 20.23 17.62 -21.25
N GLY A 104 19.69 18.78 -21.59
CA GLY A 104 19.48 19.90 -20.68
C GLY A 104 18.32 19.73 -19.69
N PRO A 105 18.16 20.69 -18.76
CA PRO A 105 17.00 20.75 -17.87
C PRO A 105 15.73 21.09 -18.67
N ALA A 106 14.63 20.36 -18.42
CA ALA A 106 13.34 20.67 -19.05
C ALA A 106 12.76 21.96 -18.49
N GLN A 107 12.45 22.90 -19.38
CA GLN A 107 11.82 24.16 -19.04
C GLN A 107 10.47 24.36 -19.75
N ALA A 108 10.31 23.79 -20.94
CA ALA A 108 9.12 23.96 -21.78
C ALA A 108 8.17 22.76 -21.72
N LYS A 109 6.87 23.03 -21.67
CA LYS A 109 5.80 22.03 -21.78
C LYS A 109 5.54 21.59 -23.20
N VAL A 110 5.73 22.47 -24.18
CA VAL A 110 5.52 22.17 -25.61
C VAL A 110 6.81 22.44 -26.38
N VAL A 111 7.24 21.46 -27.16
CA VAL A 111 8.46 21.54 -27.96
C VAL A 111 8.10 21.21 -29.40
N VAL A 112 8.15 22.23 -30.26
CA VAL A 112 7.99 22.05 -31.71
C VAL A 112 9.31 21.58 -32.28
N VAL A 113 9.36 20.37 -32.83
CA VAL A 113 10.57 19.77 -33.40
C VAL A 113 10.42 19.64 -34.90
N VAL A 114 11.28 20.33 -35.65
CA VAL A 114 11.31 20.21 -37.12
C VAL A 114 11.90 18.84 -37.50
N GLY A 115 11.26 18.16 -38.46
CA GLY A 115 11.63 16.80 -38.89
C GLY A 115 11.02 15.68 -38.07
N LEU A 116 10.13 16.01 -37.12
CA LEU A 116 9.29 15.04 -36.43
C LEU A 116 8.03 14.76 -37.26
N ASP A 117 7.72 13.49 -37.52
CA ASP A 117 6.58 13.08 -38.36
C ASP A 117 5.28 12.86 -37.58
N GLY A 118 5.35 12.74 -36.25
CA GLY A 118 4.20 12.52 -35.38
C GLY A 118 4.43 13.05 -33.97
N THR A 119 3.37 13.30 -33.22
CA THR A 119 3.47 13.84 -31.86
C THR A 119 4.03 12.79 -30.90
N ILE A 120 5.03 13.17 -30.10
CA ILE A 120 5.47 12.39 -28.93
C ILE A 120 4.84 13.03 -27.70
N ALA A 121 3.68 12.51 -27.29
CA ALA A 121 3.02 12.91 -26.06
C ALA A 121 3.66 12.17 -24.88
N THR A 122 4.10 12.91 -23.87
CA THR A 122 4.66 12.35 -22.62
C THR A 122 3.94 12.93 -21.41
N GLU A 123 4.10 12.31 -20.25
CA GLU A 123 3.45 12.73 -19.00
C GLU A 123 3.88 14.14 -18.52
N GLY A 124 4.96 14.71 -19.07
CA GLY A 124 5.48 16.03 -18.67
C GLY A 124 5.77 17.03 -19.79
N THR A 125 5.93 16.57 -21.04
CA THR A 125 6.28 17.42 -22.20
C THR A 125 5.64 16.88 -23.47
N GLN A 126 5.12 17.75 -24.33
CA GLN A 126 4.62 17.36 -25.63
C GLN A 126 5.61 17.78 -26.72
N PHE A 127 6.12 16.81 -27.48
CA PHE A 127 6.93 17.09 -28.67
C PHE A 127 6.03 17.01 -29.90
N VAL A 128 5.88 18.12 -30.61
CA VAL A 128 4.95 18.20 -31.74
C VAL A 128 5.69 18.47 -33.04
N SER A 129 5.13 17.94 -34.12
CA SER A 129 5.56 18.31 -35.47
C SER A 129 5.18 19.75 -35.76
N LEU A 130 5.92 20.39 -36.65
CA LEU A 130 5.64 21.75 -37.14
C LEU A 130 4.24 21.88 -37.79
N GLU A 131 3.69 20.77 -38.28
CA GLU A 131 2.40 20.70 -38.99
C GLU A 131 1.22 20.39 -38.06
N ALA A 132 1.47 20.15 -36.77
CA ALA A 132 0.42 19.84 -35.81
C ALA A 132 -0.40 21.10 -35.47
N SER A 133 -1.71 21.08 -35.76
CA SER A 133 -2.60 22.22 -35.61
C SER A 133 -3.28 22.34 -34.24
N ASP A 134 -3.13 21.36 -33.34
CA ASP A 134 -3.79 21.36 -32.04
C ASP A 134 -2.88 20.76 -30.96
N THR A 135 -2.58 21.56 -29.93
CA THR A 135 -1.74 21.21 -28.78
C THR A 135 -2.58 21.27 -27.51
N ALA A 136 -3.55 20.36 -27.42
CA ALA A 136 -4.24 20.13 -26.16
C ALA A 136 -3.23 19.55 -25.16
N LEU A 137 -2.77 20.40 -24.25
CA LEU A 137 -1.89 20.03 -23.15
C LEU A 137 -2.67 19.11 -22.21
N ALA A 138 -2.30 17.82 -22.16
CA ALA A 138 -2.82 16.92 -21.15
C ALA A 138 -2.39 17.42 -19.76
N ASP A 139 -3.23 17.24 -18.75
CA ASP A 139 -2.89 17.56 -17.37
C ASP A 139 -1.61 16.81 -16.97
N VAL A 140 -0.62 17.56 -16.48
CA VAL A 140 0.67 17.00 -16.08
C VAL A 140 0.44 16.04 -14.90
N VAL A 141 0.67 14.75 -15.13
CA VAL A 141 0.59 13.74 -14.07
C VAL A 141 1.75 13.98 -13.10
N LYS A 142 1.42 14.21 -11.83
CA LYS A 142 2.43 14.39 -10.78
C LYS A 142 3.03 13.05 -10.38
N LEU A 143 4.17 12.72 -10.99
CA LEU A 143 4.94 11.52 -10.68
C LEU A 143 5.82 11.70 -9.43
N ARG A 144 6.11 10.59 -8.74
CA ARG A 144 7.13 10.59 -7.67
C ARG A 144 8.52 10.80 -8.29
N SER A 145 9.37 11.55 -7.60
CA SER A 145 10.75 11.77 -8.05
C SER A 145 11.62 10.51 -7.83
N PRO A 146 12.30 9.99 -8.86
CA PRO A 146 13.22 8.85 -8.72
C PRO A 146 14.33 9.05 -7.71
N ARG A 147 14.82 10.28 -7.55
CA ARG A 147 15.86 10.64 -6.56
C ARG A 147 15.45 10.39 -5.10
N THR A 148 14.15 10.19 -4.85
CA THR A 148 13.67 9.86 -3.51
C THR A 148 13.75 8.37 -3.18
N LEU A 149 13.89 7.52 -4.21
CA LEU A 149 13.89 6.07 -4.08
C LEU A 149 15.28 5.48 -4.39
N VAL A 150 15.92 5.96 -5.45
CA VAL A 150 17.24 5.48 -5.89
C VAL A 150 18.35 6.18 -5.12
N ARG A 151 19.24 5.39 -4.50
CA ARG A 151 20.41 5.93 -3.78
C ARG A 151 21.56 6.19 -4.76
N GLU A 152 21.96 7.45 -4.87
CA GLU A 152 23.13 7.86 -5.62
C GLU A 152 24.09 8.65 -4.74
N TYR A 153 25.38 8.37 -4.91
CA TYR A 153 26.43 8.89 -4.02
C TYR A 153 27.57 9.56 -4.82
N GLY A 154 27.47 9.60 -6.15
CA GLY A 154 28.43 10.29 -7.02
C GLY A 154 28.29 11.81 -6.96
N ALA A 155 29.37 12.52 -7.32
CA ALA A 155 29.40 13.98 -7.41
C ALA A 155 28.50 14.52 -8.55
N GLN A 156 28.38 13.75 -9.63
CA GLN A 156 27.42 14.00 -10.70
C GLN A 156 26.17 13.15 -10.48
N ARG A 157 25.00 13.80 -10.51
CA ARG A 157 23.71 13.16 -10.31
C ARG A 157 23.26 12.52 -11.63
N VAL A 158 23.16 11.19 -11.65
CA VAL A 158 22.78 10.42 -12.85
C VAL A 158 21.29 10.13 -12.85
N VAL A 159 20.68 10.02 -11.67
CA VAL A 159 19.25 9.79 -11.53
C VAL A 159 18.50 11.10 -11.84
N PRO A 160 17.52 11.11 -12.76
CA PRO A 160 16.78 12.31 -13.08
C PRO A 160 15.83 12.71 -11.94
N GLN A 161 15.59 14.01 -11.78
CA GLN A 161 14.61 14.52 -10.80
C GLN A 161 13.18 14.12 -11.16
N SER A 162 12.85 14.05 -12.44
CA SER A 162 11.55 13.62 -12.97
C SER A 162 11.76 12.81 -14.24
N ILE A 163 10.92 11.79 -14.44
CA ILE A 163 10.86 10.98 -15.67
C ILE A 163 9.66 11.30 -16.55
N GLY A 164 8.82 12.28 -16.18
CA GLY A 164 7.58 12.57 -16.91
C GLY A 164 7.80 12.90 -18.39
N ARG A 165 8.85 13.67 -18.72
CA ARG A 165 9.23 14.00 -20.11
C ARG A 165 9.76 12.80 -20.93
N TRP A 166 9.98 11.68 -20.27
CA TRP A 166 10.53 10.44 -20.82
C TRP A 166 9.49 9.31 -20.87
N LEU A 167 8.36 9.46 -20.17
CA LEU A 167 7.28 8.49 -20.17
C LEU A 167 6.24 8.89 -21.20
N LEU A 168 6.01 8.04 -22.22
CA LEU A 168 4.93 8.28 -23.18
C LEU A 168 3.59 8.41 -22.46
N SER A 169 2.63 9.17 -22.98
CA SER A 169 1.25 9.11 -22.50
C SER A 169 0.52 7.91 -23.12
N ASP A 170 0.79 7.63 -24.40
CA ASP A 170 0.31 6.44 -25.10
C ASP A 170 1.47 5.42 -25.27
N PRO A 171 1.46 4.29 -24.56
CA PRO A 171 2.49 3.27 -24.65
C PRO A 171 2.63 2.63 -26.04
N GLU A 172 1.64 2.73 -26.92
CA GLU A 172 1.72 2.18 -28.29
C GLU A 172 2.45 3.07 -29.28
N THR A 173 2.79 4.30 -28.88
CA THR A 173 3.51 5.25 -29.73
C THR A 173 4.94 4.75 -29.99
N TRP A 174 5.19 4.24 -31.21
CA TRP A 174 6.50 3.79 -31.66
C TRP A 174 6.75 4.22 -33.10
N HIS A 175 7.74 5.10 -33.30
CA HIS A 175 8.10 5.65 -34.61
C HIS A 175 9.57 5.40 -34.94
N GLU A 176 9.97 4.13 -35.04
CA GLU A 176 11.37 3.72 -35.26
C GLU A 176 12.03 4.32 -36.50
N SER A 177 11.26 4.51 -37.58
CA SER A 177 11.76 5.09 -38.83
C SER A 177 12.03 6.60 -38.73
N ASN A 178 11.52 7.29 -37.69
CA ASN A 178 11.74 8.72 -37.52
C ASN A 178 13.04 8.97 -36.71
N PRO A 179 14.05 9.64 -37.29
CA PRO A 179 15.33 9.89 -36.60
C PRO A 179 15.19 10.73 -35.33
N ARG A 180 14.22 11.65 -35.27
CA ARG A 180 13.98 12.50 -34.09
C ARG A 180 13.30 11.69 -32.97
N PHE A 181 12.34 10.84 -33.30
CA PHE A 181 11.78 9.90 -32.33
C PHE A 181 12.88 9.00 -31.74
N ARG A 182 13.77 8.47 -32.58
CA ARG A 182 14.90 7.64 -32.13
C ARG A 182 15.82 8.38 -31.17
N GLN A 183 16.17 9.63 -31.45
CA GLN A 183 16.95 10.48 -30.54
C GLN A 183 16.24 10.66 -29.19
N TRP A 184 14.95 10.98 -29.21
CA TRP A 184 14.16 11.08 -27.99
C TRP A 184 14.13 9.76 -27.20
N ALA A 185 13.88 8.64 -27.89
CA ALA A 185 13.79 7.31 -27.27
C ALA A 185 15.12 6.90 -26.62
N GLU A 186 16.26 7.21 -27.25
CA GLU A 186 17.57 6.97 -26.67
C GLU A 186 17.75 7.74 -25.34
N HIS A 187 17.41 9.03 -25.33
CA HIS A 187 17.45 9.84 -24.10
C HIS A 187 16.46 9.35 -23.04
N ALA A 188 15.27 8.91 -23.45
CA ALA A 188 14.28 8.33 -22.54
C ALA A 188 14.80 7.05 -21.88
N ILE A 189 15.43 6.14 -22.65
CA ILE A 189 16.06 4.93 -22.11
C ILE A 189 17.16 5.31 -21.10
N ARG A 190 18.05 6.24 -21.47
CA ARG A 190 19.16 6.68 -20.60
C ARG A 190 18.68 7.37 -19.32
N ALA A 191 17.50 7.99 -19.33
CA ALA A 191 16.92 8.60 -18.14
C ALA A 191 16.11 7.62 -17.28
N ILE A 192 15.40 6.67 -17.90
CA ILE A 192 14.55 5.72 -17.19
C ILE A 192 15.37 4.59 -16.56
N LEU A 193 16.37 4.04 -17.25
CA LEU A 193 17.21 2.96 -16.72
C LEU A 193 17.80 3.24 -15.33
N PRO A 194 18.48 4.38 -15.07
CA PRO A 194 19.01 4.67 -13.74
C PRO A 194 17.92 5.02 -12.70
N SER A 195 16.66 5.10 -13.10
CA SER A 195 15.53 5.38 -12.20
C SER A 195 14.94 4.12 -11.55
N LEU A 196 15.28 2.92 -12.03
CA LEU A 196 14.74 1.65 -11.53
C LEU A 196 15.56 0.92 -10.44
N PRO A 197 16.91 1.00 -10.36
CA PRO A 197 17.67 0.29 -9.33
C PRO A 197 17.44 0.85 -7.92
N ASP A 198 17.85 0.09 -6.90
CA ASP A 198 17.89 0.57 -5.50
C ASP A 198 19.03 1.56 -5.27
N GLU A 199 20.17 1.31 -5.93
CA GLU A 199 21.36 2.12 -5.80
C GLU A 199 22.17 2.17 -7.09
N ILE A 200 22.87 3.29 -7.29
CA ILE A 200 23.93 3.44 -8.28
C ILE A 200 25.26 3.31 -7.54
N ASP A 201 26.05 2.31 -7.92
CA ASP A 201 27.34 2.04 -7.29
C ASP A 201 28.32 3.22 -7.48
N GLN A 202 28.97 3.63 -6.39
CA GLN A 202 29.87 4.80 -6.37
C GLN A 202 31.11 4.66 -7.24
N ASN A 203 31.65 3.44 -7.31
CA ASN A 203 32.95 3.19 -7.90
C ASN A 203 32.83 2.80 -9.37
N THR A 204 31.78 2.05 -9.69
CA THR A 204 31.57 1.44 -11.02
C THR A 204 30.45 2.09 -11.81
N GLY A 205 29.55 2.86 -11.17
CA GLY A 205 28.33 3.37 -11.81
C GLY A 205 27.28 2.29 -12.09
N ALA A 206 27.49 1.05 -11.63
CA ALA A 206 26.59 -0.06 -11.87
C ALA A 206 25.22 0.16 -11.22
N PHE A 207 24.17 -0.29 -11.91
CA PHE A 207 22.80 -0.32 -11.43
C PHE A 207 22.62 -1.55 -10.54
N VAL A 208 22.33 -1.33 -9.27
CA VAL A 208 22.24 -2.41 -8.29
C VAL A 208 20.81 -2.57 -7.81
N PHE A 209 20.34 -3.81 -7.90
CA PHE A 209 19.02 -4.24 -7.45
C PHE A 209 19.18 -5.22 -6.28
N LYS A 210 18.51 -4.94 -5.17
CA LYS A 210 18.58 -5.64 -3.89
C LYS A 210 17.49 -6.71 -3.83
N GLY A 211 17.71 -7.80 -4.58
CA GLY A 211 16.96 -9.04 -4.40
C GLY A 211 17.85 -10.15 -3.84
N PRO A 212 17.26 -11.31 -3.49
CA PRO A 212 17.96 -12.58 -3.38
C PRO A 212 17.86 -13.37 -4.71
N PRO A 213 18.93 -13.45 -5.54
CA PRO A 213 20.27 -12.87 -5.37
C PRO A 213 20.36 -11.39 -5.78
N ARG A 214 21.40 -10.70 -5.32
CA ARG A 214 21.69 -9.31 -5.69
C ARG A 214 22.09 -9.27 -7.16
N LEU A 215 21.50 -8.35 -7.93
CA LEU A 215 21.84 -8.10 -9.32
C LEU A 215 22.60 -6.78 -9.45
N ALA A 216 23.71 -6.78 -10.17
CA ALA A 216 24.48 -5.59 -10.50
C ALA A 216 24.71 -5.54 -12.01
N LEU A 217 24.20 -4.50 -12.66
CA LEU A 217 24.26 -4.31 -14.11
C LEU A 217 25.17 -3.12 -14.43
N PRO A 218 26.14 -3.23 -15.35
CA PRO A 218 27.03 -2.12 -15.70
C PRO A 218 26.29 -0.97 -16.40
N THR A 219 26.84 0.23 -16.40
CA THR A 219 26.27 1.31 -17.22
C THR A 219 26.44 0.97 -18.71
N PRO A 220 25.39 1.09 -19.55
CA PRO A 220 25.52 0.89 -20.99
C PRO A 220 26.57 1.83 -21.59
N ALA A 221 27.31 1.35 -22.59
CA ALA A 221 28.33 2.16 -23.26
C ALA A 221 27.71 3.42 -23.89
N THR A 222 28.47 4.52 -23.91
CA THR A 222 28.00 5.80 -24.48
C THR A 222 27.60 5.66 -25.95
N ASN A 223 28.31 4.84 -26.72
CA ASN A 223 28.09 4.65 -28.15
C ASN A 223 27.21 3.43 -28.49
N ALA A 224 26.58 2.80 -27.49
CA ALA A 224 25.69 1.67 -27.72
C ALA A 224 24.38 2.12 -28.37
N ASP A 225 23.86 1.31 -29.28
CA ASP A 225 22.63 1.60 -30.00
C ASP A 225 21.41 1.10 -29.22
N LEU A 226 21.15 1.77 -28.10
CA LEU A 226 20.19 1.32 -27.09
C LEU A 226 18.79 1.08 -27.65
N VAL A 227 18.36 1.88 -28.64
CA VAL A 227 17.02 1.79 -29.23
C VAL A 227 16.86 0.49 -30.02
N ASN A 228 17.86 0.14 -30.84
CA ASN A 228 17.84 -1.10 -31.61
C ASN A 228 18.05 -2.32 -30.72
N ASP A 229 19.01 -2.25 -29.80
CA ASP A 229 19.38 -3.37 -28.93
C ASP A 229 18.19 -3.77 -28.05
N LEU A 230 17.50 -2.79 -27.48
CA LEU A 230 16.30 -2.99 -26.66
C LEU A 230 15.09 -3.38 -27.53
N GLY A 231 14.90 -2.72 -28.68
CA GLY A 231 13.77 -2.90 -29.59
C GLY A 231 12.43 -2.43 -29.03
N ARG A 232 11.38 -2.48 -29.85
CA ARG A 232 10.01 -2.01 -29.49
C ARG A 232 9.50 -2.64 -28.20
N GLN A 233 9.59 -3.97 -28.08
CA GLN A 233 9.05 -4.70 -26.93
C GLN A 233 9.78 -4.32 -25.63
N GLY A 234 11.12 -4.36 -25.65
CA GLY A 234 11.91 -4.01 -24.46
C GLY A 234 11.72 -2.55 -24.04
N PHE A 235 11.54 -1.64 -25.01
CA PHE A 235 11.22 -0.25 -24.74
C PHE A 235 9.84 -0.11 -24.10
N GLY A 236 8.83 -0.81 -24.64
CA GLY A 236 7.48 -0.85 -24.07
C GLY A 236 7.47 -1.40 -22.64
N ASP A 237 8.19 -2.48 -22.38
CA ASP A 237 8.31 -3.07 -21.03
C ASP A 237 9.01 -2.13 -20.05
N LEU A 238 10.07 -1.43 -20.50
CA LEU A 238 10.77 -0.42 -19.71
C LEU A 238 9.86 0.76 -19.35
N GLN A 239 9.11 1.27 -20.33
CA GLN A 239 8.10 2.33 -20.14
C GLN A 239 7.01 1.90 -19.16
N ALA A 240 6.49 0.67 -19.32
CA ALA A 240 5.44 0.12 -18.46
C ALA A 240 5.92 -0.07 -17.02
N ALA A 241 7.15 -0.56 -16.82
CA ALA A 241 7.75 -0.72 -15.50
C ALA A 241 7.92 0.63 -14.80
N ALA A 242 8.51 1.60 -15.49
CA ALA A 242 8.72 2.93 -14.93
C ALA A 242 7.40 3.66 -14.62
N ARG A 243 6.40 3.55 -15.51
CA ARG A 243 5.06 4.10 -15.24
C ARG A 243 4.47 3.46 -13.99
N TRP A 244 4.42 2.12 -13.90
CA TRP A 244 3.82 1.42 -12.77
C TRP A 244 4.50 1.78 -11.43
N VAL A 245 5.82 1.93 -11.41
CA VAL A 245 6.56 2.31 -10.20
C VAL A 245 6.24 3.74 -9.77
N TYR A 246 6.20 4.70 -10.70
CA TYR A 246 6.19 6.13 -10.36
C TYR A 246 4.82 6.82 -10.45
N GLU A 247 3.81 6.17 -11.03
CA GLU A 247 2.47 6.74 -11.25
C GLU A 247 1.74 7.13 -9.94
N LEU A 248 1.91 6.36 -8.86
CA LEU A 248 1.24 6.60 -7.58
C LEU A 248 2.24 6.97 -6.48
N GLU A 249 2.29 8.27 -6.15
CA GLU A 249 3.22 8.81 -5.15
C GLU A 249 3.20 8.09 -3.80
N ARG A 250 2.02 7.62 -3.34
CA ARG A 250 1.86 6.94 -2.05
C ARG A 250 2.36 5.49 -2.05
N GLU A 251 2.40 4.85 -3.22
CA GLU A 251 2.72 3.43 -3.38
C GLU A 251 4.09 3.21 -4.01
N ALA A 252 4.72 4.28 -4.51
CA ALA A 252 5.94 4.21 -5.31
C ALA A 252 7.09 3.50 -4.60
N GLU A 253 7.26 3.69 -3.29
CA GLU A 253 8.32 3.02 -2.51
C GLU A 253 8.13 1.50 -2.48
N THR A 254 6.91 1.03 -2.20
CA THR A 254 6.57 -0.40 -2.19
C THR A 254 6.69 -1.00 -3.58
N ARG A 255 6.16 -0.32 -4.61
CA ARG A 255 6.21 -0.79 -6.00
C ARG A 255 7.64 -0.84 -6.54
N HIS A 256 8.45 0.18 -6.26
CA HIS A 256 9.87 0.24 -6.60
C HIS A 256 10.63 -0.94 -5.97
N THR A 257 10.47 -1.16 -4.66
CA THR A 257 11.12 -2.27 -3.95
C THR A 257 10.73 -3.63 -4.53
N LEU A 258 9.44 -3.85 -4.81
CA LEU A 258 8.95 -5.09 -5.38
C LEU A 258 9.49 -5.31 -6.80
N PHE A 259 9.45 -4.27 -7.65
CA PHE A 259 10.01 -4.35 -9.00
C PHE A 259 11.51 -4.64 -8.97
N ALA A 260 12.27 -3.91 -8.16
CA ALA A 260 13.72 -4.09 -8.05
C ALA A 260 14.09 -5.50 -7.57
N THR A 261 13.34 -6.02 -6.58
CA THR A 261 13.52 -7.39 -6.08
C THR A 261 13.22 -8.42 -7.16
N GLU A 262 12.13 -8.26 -7.90
CA GLU A 262 11.73 -9.19 -8.97
C GLU A 262 12.68 -9.14 -10.15
N LEU A 263 13.17 -7.96 -10.54
CA LEU A 263 14.17 -7.82 -11.58
C LEU A 263 15.52 -8.43 -11.17
N ALA A 264 15.92 -8.28 -9.90
CA ALA A 264 17.10 -8.96 -9.39
C ALA A 264 16.95 -10.49 -9.43
N ARG A 265 15.75 -11.00 -9.10
CA ARG A 265 15.43 -12.43 -9.11
C ARG A 265 15.43 -13.02 -10.52
N THR A 266 14.89 -12.31 -11.51
CA THR A 266 14.79 -12.79 -12.91
C THR A 266 16.06 -12.53 -13.70
N GLY A 267 16.74 -11.41 -13.48
CA GLY A 267 17.96 -11.03 -14.21
C GLY A 267 19.18 -11.90 -13.92
N GLY A 268 19.20 -12.62 -12.80
CA GLY A 268 20.23 -13.62 -12.48
C GLY A 268 21.65 -13.06 -12.51
N ASN A 269 22.54 -13.68 -13.29
CA ASN A 269 23.95 -13.27 -13.46
C ASN A 269 24.21 -12.57 -14.80
N GLN A 270 23.21 -11.92 -15.39
CA GLN A 270 23.39 -11.25 -16.68
C GLN A 270 24.42 -10.11 -16.56
N ALA A 271 25.42 -10.12 -17.44
CA ALA A 271 26.47 -9.10 -17.47
C ALA A 271 26.13 -7.90 -18.37
N ASP A 272 25.19 -8.06 -19.30
CA ASP A 272 24.74 -7.01 -20.22
C ASP A 272 23.41 -6.42 -19.75
N THR A 273 23.43 -5.11 -19.52
CA THR A 273 22.29 -4.35 -19.00
C THR A 273 21.12 -4.30 -19.97
N ILE A 274 21.36 -4.04 -21.25
CA ILE A 274 20.28 -3.89 -22.24
C ILE A 274 19.66 -5.25 -22.53
N LYS A 275 20.48 -6.29 -22.63
CA LYS A 275 19.99 -7.66 -22.76
C LYS A 275 19.19 -8.08 -21.52
N CYS A 276 19.67 -7.77 -20.31
CA CYS A 276 18.94 -8.04 -19.07
C CYS A 276 17.56 -7.38 -19.07
N VAL A 277 17.50 -6.09 -19.40
CA VAL A 277 16.27 -5.30 -19.42
C VAL A 277 15.31 -5.84 -20.48
N LYS A 278 15.79 -6.11 -21.69
CA LYS A 278 14.99 -6.66 -22.79
C LYS A 278 14.34 -8.00 -22.45
N GLU A 279 15.11 -8.90 -21.84
CA GLU A 279 14.66 -10.27 -21.60
C GLU A 279 13.81 -10.40 -20.32
N ASN A 280 14.03 -9.54 -19.31
CA ASN A 280 13.51 -9.78 -17.96
C ASN A 280 12.55 -8.71 -17.43
N THR A 281 12.50 -7.50 -18.01
CA THR A 281 11.69 -6.39 -17.45
C THR A 281 10.19 -6.72 -17.44
N GLY A 282 9.67 -7.28 -18.54
CA GLY A 282 8.26 -7.68 -18.62
C GLY A 282 7.89 -8.73 -17.55
N PHE A 283 8.71 -9.78 -17.40
CA PHE A 283 8.49 -10.81 -16.37
C PHE A 283 8.62 -10.26 -14.94
N ALA A 284 9.61 -9.39 -14.71
CA ALA A 284 9.81 -8.74 -13.41
C ALA A 284 8.62 -7.85 -13.05
N LEU A 285 8.08 -7.10 -14.02
CA LEU A 285 6.90 -6.26 -13.83
C LEU A 285 5.67 -7.07 -13.45
N GLU A 286 5.39 -8.16 -14.17
CA GLU A 286 4.26 -9.03 -13.84
C GLU A 286 4.44 -9.72 -12.49
N GLY A 287 5.64 -10.19 -12.18
CA GLY A 287 5.98 -10.72 -10.86
C GLY A 287 5.75 -9.69 -9.75
N ALA A 288 6.17 -8.44 -9.97
CA ALA A 288 6.02 -7.36 -9.00
C ALA A 288 4.56 -6.95 -8.80
N LYS A 289 3.75 -6.91 -9.87
CA LYS A 289 2.30 -6.68 -9.79
C LYS A 289 1.60 -7.78 -8.99
N ILE A 290 1.95 -9.04 -9.22
CA ILE A 290 1.40 -10.17 -8.47
C ILE A 290 1.79 -10.08 -6.99
N ALA A 291 3.08 -9.85 -6.71
CA ALA A 291 3.58 -9.68 -5.34
C ALA A 291 2.90 -8.51 -4.63
N TYR A 292 2.65 -7.41 -5.35
CA TYR A 292 1.90 -6.26 -4.86
C TYR A 292 0.47 -6.68 -4.49
N GLN A 293 -0.28 -7.30 -5.41
CA GLN A 293 -1.63 -7.79 -5.14
C GLN A 293 -1.69 -8.75 -3.94
N MET A 294 -0.72 -9.66 -3.82
CA MET A 294 -0.60 -10.56 -2.67
C MET A 294 -0.35 -9.79 -1.37
N SER A 295 0.49 -8.74 -1.40
CA SER A 295 0.74 -7.91 -0.22
C SER A 295 -0.53 -7.18 0.24
N LEU A 296 -1.35 -6.67 -0.69
CA LEU A 296 -2.64 -6.07 -0.35
C LEU A 296 -3.61 -7.09 0.25
N ALA A 297 -3.67 -8.30 -0.34
CA ALA A 297 -4.53 -9.37 0.16
C ALA A 297 -4.09 -9.87 1.55
N LYS A 298 -2.79 -9.92 1.82
CA LYS A 298 -2.26 -10.28 3.14
C LYS A 298 -2.62 -9.22 4.18
N VAL A 299 -2.42 -7.94 3.87
CA VAL A 299 -2.81 -6.85 4.77
C VAL A 299 -4.31 -6.88 5.07
N SER A 300 -5.16 -7.16 4.09
CA SER A 300 -6.60 -7.29 4.33
C SER A 300 -6.96 -8.50 5.19
N ALA A 301 -6.32 -9.65 4.99
CA ALA A 301 -6.50 -10.84 5.81
C ALA A 301 -6.05 -10.64 7.26
N ASP A 302 -4.89 -10.00 7.47
CA ASP A 302 -4.37 -9.67 8.80
C ASP A 302 -5.31 -8.69 9.52
N ASN A 303 -5.89 -7.71 8.80
CA ASN A 303 -6.90 -6.80 9.35
C ASN A 303 -8.18 -7.53 9.76
N LEU A 304 -8.68 -8.46 8.94
CA LEU A 304 -9.85 -9.28 9.28
C LEU A 304 -9.58 -10.19 10.48
N ARG A 305 -8.38 -10.77 10.57
CA ARG A 305 -7.97 -11.58 11.72
C ARG A 305 -7.91 -10.75 12.99
N ALA A 306 -7.35 -9.54 12.92
CA ALA A 306 -7.33 -8.61 14.04
C ALA A 306 -8.76 -8.25 14.51
N LEU A 307 -9.71 -8.06 13.58
CA LEU A 307 -11.12 -7.86 13.91
C LEU A 307 -11.78 -9.10 14.55
N ALA A 308 -11.43 -10.30 14.12
CA ALA A 308 -11.93 -11.53 14.71
C ALA A 308 -11.39 -11.75 16.14
N ASP A 309 -10.09 -11.53 16.33
CA ASP A 309 -9.44 -11.58 17.64
C ASP A 309 -10.03 -10.52 18.59
N LEU A 310 -10.36 -9.33 18.06
CA LEU A 310 -11.08 -8.29 18.80
C LEU A 310 -12.45 -8.77 19.29
N ARG A 311 -13.28 -9.33 18.39
CA ARG A 311 -14.61 -9.83 18.77
C ARG A 311 -14.53 -10.92 19.84
N LYS A 312 -13.52 -11.79 19.74
CA LYS A 312 -13.28 -12.83 20.74
C LYS A 312 -12.87 -12.23 22.08
N ALA A 313 -11.90 -11.32 22.10
CA ALA A 313 -11.44 -10.67 23.32
C ALA A 313 -12.60 -9.93 24.04
N VAL A 314 -13.42 -9.18 23.31
CA VAL A 314 -14.60 -8.48 23.87
C VAL A 314 -15.62 -9.48 24.41
N THR A 315 -15.83 -10.61 23.74
CA THR A 315 -16.76 -11.66 24.20
C THR A 315 -16.25 -12.33 25.48
N ASP A 316 -14.96 -12.66 25.54
CA ASP A 316 -14.32 -13.27 26.71
C ASP A 316 -14.34 -12.32 27.92
N GLU A 317 -14.09 -11.02 27.72
CA GLU A 317 -14.21 -10.00 28.77
C GLU A 317 -15.65 -9.85 29.28
N THR A 318 -16.63 -9.80 28.36
CA THR A 318 -18.05 -9.74 28.72
C THR A 318 -18.47 -10.99 29.51
N GLY A 319 -17.95 -12.16 29.15
CA GLY A 319 -18.14 -13.42 29.89
C GLY A 319 -17.63 -13.34 31.33
N LYS A 320 -16.40 -12.85 31.53
CA LYS A 320 -15.81 -12.69 32.89
C LYS A 320 -16.62 -11.74 33.77
N ILE A 321 -17.10 -10.62 33.23
CA ILE A 321 -17.94 -9.68 33.99
C ILE A 321 -19.29 -10.30 34.34
N THR A 322 -19.87 -11.07 33.42
CA THR A 322 -21.11 -11.81 33.66
C THR A 322 -20.95 -12.85 34.77
N ASP A 323 -19.84 -13.59 34.77
CA ASP A 323 -19.54 -14.57 35.81
C ASP A 323 -19.31 -13.92 37.17
N ALA A 324 -18.56 -12.81 37.24
CA ALA A 324 -18.41 -12.03 38.46
C ALA A 324 -19.77 -11.54 38.99
N THR A 325 -20.66 -11.10 38.10
CA THR A 325 -22.02 -10.69 38.47
C THR A 325 -22.82 -11.86 39.06
N ARG A 326 -22.76 -13.05 38.45
CA ARG A 326 -23.40 -14.27 38.99
C ARG A 326 -22.86 -14.63 40.37
N GLN A 327 -21.55 -14.51 40.58
CA GLN A 327 -20.93 -14.78 41.88
C GLN A 327 -21.41 -13.81 42.96
N VAL A 328 -21.53 -12.52 42.64
CA VAL A 328 -22.10 -11.52 43.56
C VAL A 328 -23.56 -11.86 43.90
N VAL A 329 -24.38 -12.18 42.91
CA VAL A 329 -25.80 -12.55 43.12
C VAL A 329 -25.93 -13.78 44.03
N ALA A 330 -25.13 -14.83 43.77
CA ALA A 330 -25.14 -16.04 44.58
C ALA A 330 -24.68 -15.77 46.02
N ALA A 331 -23.61 -14.98 46.19
CA ALA A 331 -23.12 -14.59 47.51
C ALA A 331 -24.19 -13.83 48.30
N VAL A 332 -24.82 -12.83 47.69
CA VAL A 332 -25.91 -12.05 48.32
C VAL A 332 -27.08 -12.94 48.72
N ALA A 333 -27.54 -13.84 47.83
CA ALA A 333 -28.63 -14.76 48.13
C ALA A 333 -28.29 -15.69 49.31
N SER A 334 -27.07 -16.24 49.33
CA SER A 334 -26.61 -17.09 50.43
C SER A 334 -26.52 -16.34 51.75
N ALA A 335 -26.03 -15.10 51.75
CA ALA A 335 -25.95 -14.26 52.94
C ALA A 335 -27.34 -13.92 53.51
N LEU A 336 -28.31 -13.62 52.64
CA LEU A 336 -29.70 -13.40 53.04
C LEU A 336 -30.32 -14.66 53.66
N ALA A 337 -30.11 -15.83 53.05
CA ALA A 337 -30.61 -17.10 53.58
C ALA A 337 -29.99 -17.43 54.95
N ILE A 338 -28.68 -17.24 55.12
CA ILE A 338 -27.99 -17.44 56.41
C ILE A 338 -28.52 -16.45 57.46
N GLY A 339 -28.68 -15.17 57.10
CA GLY A 339 -29.20 -14.16 58.00
C GLY A 339 -30.62 -14.44 58.49
N ILE A 340 -31.53 -14.81 57.57
CA ILE A 340 -32.90 -15.21 57.92
C ILE A 340 -32.89 -16.48 58.80
N GLY A 341 -32.07 -17.47 58.47
CA GLY A 341 -31.93 -18.71 59.23
C GLY A 341 -31.44 -18.49 60.67
N LEU A 342 -30.46 -17.59 60.85
CA LEU A 342 -29.95 -17.23 62.18
C LEU A 342 -30.99 -16.48 63.02
N ILE A 343 -31.77 -15.58 62.41
CA ILE A 343 -32.89 -14.90 63.07
C ILE A 343 -33.93 -15.94 63.54
N ALA A 344 -34.32 -16.88 62.68
CA ALA A 344 -35.26 -17.94 63.02
C ALA A 344 -34.71 -18.85 64.15
N ALA A 345 -33.43 -19.23 64.09
CA ALA A 345 -32.79 -20.05 65.12
C ALA A 345 -32.74 -19.35 66.49
N ARG A 346 -32.53 -18.03 66.51
CA ARG A 346 -32.58 -17.24 67.75
C ARG A 346 -33.98 -17.25 68.36
N VAL A 347 -35.01 -17.05 67.54
CA VAL A 347 -36.41 -16.99 67.98
C VAL A 347 -36.92 -18.36 68.44
N ALA A 348 -36.56 -19.44 67.73
CA ALA A 348 -37.09 -20.78 68.00
C ALA A 348 -36.31 -21.57 69.07
N ALA A 349 -34.99 -21.39 69.14
CA ALA A 349 -34.10 -22.26 69.94
C ALA A 349 -33.22 -21.48 70.94
N ASN A 350 -33.45 -20.19 71.13
CA ASN A 350 -32.75 -19.33 72.08
C ASN A 350 -31.20 -19.39 71.95
N ALA A 351 -30.71 -19.47 70.70
CA ALA A 351 -29.28 -19.58 70.40
C ALA A 351 -28.44 -18.43 71.01
N PRO A 352 -27.15 -18.67 71.36
CA PRO A 352 -26.30 -17.67 72.00
C PRO A 352 -26.07 -16.45 71.09
N SER A 353 -26.38 -15.27 71.61
CA SER A 353 -26.35 -13.99 70.89
C SER A 353 -24.96 -13.66 70.31
N LEU A 354 -23.90 -13.97 71.06
CA LEU A 354 -22.52 -13.70 70.67
C LEU A 354 -22.10 -14.51 69.41
N LEU A 355 -22.62 -15.74 69.26
CA LEU A 355 -22.34 -16.58 68.10
C LEU A 355 -23.02 -16.04 66.83
N ILE A 356 -24.25 -15.54 66.95
CA ILE A 356 -24.99 -14.94 65.82
C ILE A 356 -24.28 -13.70 65.30
N VAL A 357 -23.85 -12.81 66.21
CA VAL A 357 -23.11 -11.58 65.84
C VAL A 357 -21.78 -11.94 65.17
N ALA A 358 -21.05 -12.92 65.70
CA ALA A 358 -19.78 -13.38 65.11
C ALA A 358 -19.96 -13.95 63.70
N VAL A 359 -20.95 -14.84 63.50
CA VAL A 359 -21.22 -15.44 62.18
C VAL A 359 -21.68 -14.38 61.17
N MET A 360 -22.57 -13.48 61.58
CA MET A 360 -23.04 -12.40 60.72
C MET A 360 -21.93 -11.41 60.35
N ALA A 361 -21.00 -11.13 61.27
CA ALA A 361 -19.83 -10.31 60.98
C ALA A 361 -18.91 -10.95 59.93
N ILE A 362 -18.69 -12.28 60.01
CA ILE A 362 -17.91 -13.03 59.02
C ILE A 362 -18.60 -13.01 57.65
N VAL A 363 -19.93 -13.19 57.61
CA VAL A 363 -20.71 -13.13 56.36
C VAL A 363 -20.64 -11.73 55.73
N CYS A 364 -20.76 -10.66 56.52
CA CYS A 364 -20.60 -9.29 56.03
C CYS A 364 -19.18 -9.02 55.51
N ALA A 365 -18.15 -9.48 56.21
CA ALA A 365 -16.76 -9.33 55.76
C ALA A 365 -16.52 -10.07 54.44
N TYR A 366 -17.07 -11.28 54.28
CA TYR A 366 -16.99 -12.04 53.03
C TYR A 366 -17.68 -11.32 51.86
N ILE A 367 -18.92 -10.86 52.06
CA ILE A 367 -19.67 -10.08 51.05
C ILE A 367 -18.90 -8.81 50.67
N PHE A 368 -18.32 -8.11 51.64
CA PHE A 368 -17.52 -6.91 51.39
C PHE A 368 -16.31 -7.21 50.50
N VAL A 369 -15.56 -8.30 50.78
CA VAL A 369 -14.42 -8.72 49.95
C VAL A 369 -14.86 -9.06 48.54
N VAL A 370 -16.00 -9.76 48.37
CA VAL A 370 -16.54 -10.12 47.05
C VAL A 370 -16.93 -8.87 46.25
N ILE A 371 -17.63 -7.91 46.86
CA ILE A 371 -18.01 -6.64 46.22
C ILE A 371 -16.76 -5.82 45.87
N TYR A 372 -15.84 -5.66 46.83
CA TYR A 372 -14.61 -4.90 46.62
C TYR A 372 -13.76 -5.48 45.49
N SER A 373 -13.61 -6.81 45.46
CA SER A 373 -12.89 -7.50 44.39
C SER A 373 -13.56 -7.28 43.03
N GLY A 374 -14.89 -7.32 42.95
CA GLY A 374 -15.63 -7.05 41.71
C GLY A 374 -15.39 -5.63 41.19
N HIS A 375 -15.45 -4.62 42.07
CA HIS A 375 -15.18 -3.23 41.69
C HIS A 375 -13.72 -2.99 41.30
N SER A 376 -12.76 -3.58 42.02
CA SER A 376 -11.33 -3.47 41.71
C SER A 376 -11.01 -4.08 40.34
N PHE A 377 -11.59 -5.24 40.04
CA PHE A 377 -11.44 -5.91 38.74
C PHE A 377 -12.04 -5.07 37.60
N ALA A 378 -13.23 -4.49 37.79
CA ALA A 378 -13.84 -3.58 36.82
C ALA A 378 -13.00 -2.31 36.58
N ALA A 379 -12.44 -1.71 37.64
CA ALA A 379 -11.58 -0.54 37.54
C ALA A 379 -10.27 -0.84 36.80
N LEU A 380 -9.66 -1.99 37.06
CA LEU A 380 -8.46 -2.45 36.36
C LEU A 380 -8.75 -2.61 34.85
N HIS A 381 -9.87 -3.24 34.50
CA HIS A 381 -10.29 -3.41 33.10
C HIS A 381 -10.60 -2.09 32.37
N ARG A 382 -11.07 -1.04 33.07
CA ARG A 382 -11.19 0.30 32.47
C ARG A 382 -9.83 0.86 32.09
N GLY A 383 -8.86 0.77 32.99
CA GLY A 383 -7.49 1.25 32.74
C GLY A 383 -6.80 0.53 31.58
N LEU A 384 -7.00 -0.78 31.45
CA LEU A 384 -6.51 -1.56 30.31
C LEU A 384 -7.17 -1.14 28.98
N ARG A 385 -8.48 -0.86 28.98
CA ARG A 385 -9.22 -0.41 27.78
C ARG A 385 -8.67 0.91 27.22
N ASP A 386 -8.31 1.85 28.09
CA ASP A 386 -7.74 3.13 27.68
C ASP A 386 -6.34 2.97 27.06
N ILE A 387 -5.51 2.08 27.60
CA ILE A 387 -4.19 1.77 27.04
C ILE A 387 -4.33 1.10 25.66
N TRP A 388 -5.28 0.16 25.54
CA TRP A 388 -5.52 -0.57 24.29
C TRP A 388 -6.07 0.33 23.19
N ARG A 389 -6.81 1.40 23.53
CA ARG A 389 -7.28 2.42 22.57
C ARG A 389 -6.14 2.99 21.74
N ASN A 390 -5.07 3.40 22.41
CA ASN A 390 -3.97 4.06 21.72
C ASN A 390 -3.07 3.08 20.96
N GLN A 391 -3.00 1.82 21.39
CA GLN A 391 -2.05 0.86 20.84
C GLN A 391 -2.64 -0.07 19.76
N ILE A 392 -3.92 -0.43 19.89
CA ILE A 392 -4.59 -1.41 19.02
C ILE A 392 -5.76 -0.76 18.25
N TYR A 393 -6.46 0.22 18.84
CA TYR A 393 -7.70 0.78 18.27
C TYR A 393 -7.52 2.05 17.43
N ARG A 394 -6.30 2.43 17.05
CA ARG A 394 -6.02 3.61 16.20
C ARG A 394 -6.77 3.58 14.85
N PHE A 395 -7.14 2.39 14.37
CA PHE A 395 -7.76 2.20 13.07
C PHE A 395 -9.29 2.15 13.10
N LEU A 396 -9.91 2.19 14.28
CA LEU A 396 -11.36 2.23 14.44
C LEU A 396 -11.83 3.67 14.59
N SER A 397 -12.93 4.02 13.92
CA SER A 397 -13.57 5.33 14.11
C SER A 397 -14.04 5.48 15.56
N GLU A 398 -14.09 6.71 16.06
CA GLU A 398 -14.49 6.97 17.45
C GLU A 398 -15.94 6.52 17.73
N GLU A 399 -16.81 6.59 16.71
CA GLU A 399 -18.19 6.12 16.78
C GLU A 399 -18.27 4.58 16.90
N ASP A 400 -17.50 3.86 16.08
CA ASP A 400 -17.48 2.38 16.11
C ASP A 400 -16.86 1.86 17.40
N TYR A 401 -15.78 2.49 17.88
CA TYR A 401 -15.16 2.15 19.17
C TYR A 401 -16.13 2.33 20.32
N THR A 402 -16.87 3.44 20.34
CA THR A 402 -17.84 3.72 21.39
C THR A 402 -18.98 2.71 21.39
N LYS A 403 -19.47 2.35 20.19
CA LYS A 403 -20.59 1.42 20.03
C LYS A 403 -20.22 -0.02 20.38
N LEU A 404 -19.02 -0.47 20.00
CA LEU A 404 -18.61 -1.87 20.12
C LEU A 404 -17.91 -2.20 21.45
N VAL A 405 -17.23 -1.22 22.07
CA VAL A 405 -16.36 -1.48 23.24
C VAL A 405 -16.81 -0.69 24.46
N VAL A 406 -17.10 0.61 24.31
CA VAL A 406 -17.40 1.48 25.47
C VAL A 406 -18.78 1.20 26.04
N LYS A 407 -19.84 1.21 25.21
CA LYS A 407 -21.22 1.01 25.68
C LYS A 407 -21.44 -0.34 26.38
N PRO A 408 -21.06 -1.50 25.80
CA PRO A 408 -21.26 -2.79 26.46
C PRO A 408 -20.52 -2.92 27.79
N GLY A 409 -19.29 -2.38 27.86
CA GLY A 409 -18.51 -2.38 29.09
C GLY A 409 -19.12 -1.48 30.18
N GLN A 410 -19.62 -0.30 29.81
CA GLN A 410 -20.32 0.59 30.75
C GLN A 410 -21.63 -0.03 31.25
N ASP A 411 -22.39 -0.70 30.39
CA ASP A 411 -23.63 -1.37 30.77
C ASP A 411 -23.38 -2.52 31.75
N ALA A 412 -22.34 -3.32 31.52
CA ALA A 412 -21.96 -4.41 32.42
C ALA A 412 -21.48 -3.90 33.80
N GLU A 413 -20.68 -2.83 33.80
CA GLU A 413 -20.23 -2.17 35.04
C GLU A 413 -21.40 -1.52 35.80
N ARG A 414 -22.39 -0.97 35.08
CA ARG A 414 -23.60 -0.39 35.69
C ARG A 414 -24.42 -1.46 36.39
N ILE A 415 -24.59 -2.63 35.76
CA ILE A 415 -25.28 -3.78 36.39
C ILE A 415 -24.53 -4.23 37.64
N LEU A 416 -23.20 -4.38 37.57
CA LEU A 416 -22.38 -4.76 38.73
C LEU A 416 -22.52 -3.74 39.88
N ASN A 417 -22.49 -2.44 39.58
CA ASN A 417 -22.67 -1.40 40.58
C ASN A 417 -24.04 -1.46 41.25
N VAL A 418 -25.11 -1.63 40.46
CA VAL A 418 -26.48 -1.71 40.99
C VAL A 418 -26.65 -2.94 41.88
N VAL A 419 -26.20 -4.11 41.41
CA VAL A 419 -26.29 -5.37 42.17
C VAL A 419 -25.46 -5.30 43.45
N SER A 420 -24.27 -4.72 43.40
CA SER A 420 -23.40 -4.55 44.57
C SER A 420 -24.01 -3.62 45.62
N TRP A 421 -24.60 -2.50 45.20
CA TRP A 421 -25.27 -1.55 46.11
C TRP A 421 -26.54 -2.15 46.72
N VAL A 422 -27.43 -2.69 45.90
CA VAL A 422 -28.70 -3.26 46.37
C VAL A 422 -28.45 -4.47 47.26
N GLY A 423 -27.55 -5.37 46.85
CA GLY A 423 -27.18 -6.55 47.62
C GLY A 423 -26.45 -6.19 48.92
N GLY A 424 -25.52 -5.23 48.88
CA GLY A 424 -24.82 -4.73 50.05
C GLY A 424 -25.76 -4.09 51.08
N ILE A 425 -26.70 -3.25 50.63
CA ILE A 425 -27.73 -2.67 51.51
C ILE A 425 -28.60 -3.78 52.12
N ALA A 426 -29.06 -4.74 51.31
CA ALA A 426 -29.91 -5.81 51.80
C ALA A 426 -29.22 -6.63 52.92
N VAL A 427 -27.96 -7.03 52.71
CA VAL A 427 -27.17 -7.75 53.72
C VAL A 427 -26.92 -6.89 54.96
N ALA A 428 -26.63 -5.59 54.81
CA ALA A 428 -26.45 -4.68 55.93
C ALA A 428 -27.73 -4.53 56.77
N VAL A 429 -28.90 -4.43 56.12
CA VAL A 429 -30.20 -4.41 56.80
C VAL A 429 -30.42 -5.72 57.56
N THR A 430 -30.16 -6.88 56.92
CA THR A 430 -30.27 -8.18 57.59
C THR A 430 -29.33 -8.31 58.78
N PHE A 431 -28.11 -7.79 58.69
CA PHE A 431 -27.15 -7.72 59.80
C PHE A 431 -27.70 -6.90 60.97
N VAL A 432 -28.20 -5.68 60.70
CA VAL A 432 -28.78 -4.80 61.73
C VAL A 432 -29.97 -5.47 62.41
N VAL A 433 -30.88 -6.07 61.64
CA VAL A 433 -32.03 -6.80 62.19
C VAL A 433 -31.58 -7.98 63.05
N ALA A 434 -30.61 -8.78 62.58
CA ALA A 434 -30.07 -9.91 63.34
C ALA A 434 -29.42 -9.48 64.65
N VAL A 435 -28.69 -8.35 64.66
CA VAL A 435 -28.08 -7.78 65.86
C VAL A 435 -29.15 -7.27 66.83
N ILE A 436 -30.18 -6.58 66.34
CA ILE A 436 -31.31 -6.12 67.17
C ILE A 436 -32.00 -7.32 67.83
N VAL A 437 -32.33 -8.37 67.08
CA VAL A 437 -32.95 -9.61 67.59
C VAL A 437 -32.03 -10.38 68.56
N ALA A 438 -30.71 -10.33 68.35
CA ALA A 438 -29.74 -10.93 69.26
C ALA A 438 -29.61 -10.15 70.58
N LEU A 439 -29.81 -8.82 70.56
CA LEU A 439 -29.70 -7.92 71.71
C LEU A 439 -31.03 -7.73 72.48
N THR A 440 -32.17 -8.04 71.87
CA THR A 440 -33.45 -8.09 72.59
C THR A 440 -33.39 -9.22 73.63
N PRO A 441 -33.52 -8.93 74.93
CA PRO A 441 -33.55 -9.96 75.96
C PRO A 441 -34.74 -10.88 75.68
N ALA A 442 -34.49 -12.19 75.66
CA ALA A 442 -35.57 -13.15 75.61
C ALA A 442 -36.43 -12.91 76.86
N ALA A 443 -37.67 -12.48 76.69
CA ALA A 443 -38.62 -12.53 77.78
C ALA A 443 -38.69 -13.99 78.24
N ASP A 444 -38.50 -14.25 79.54
CA ASP A 444 -38.64 -15.57 80.13
C ASP A 444 -40.09 -16.06 80.00
N THR A 445 -40.47 -16.53 78.82
CA THR A 445 -41.60 -17.43 78.66
C THR A 445 -41.07 -18.84 78.81
N VAL A 446 -41.08 -19.29 80.07
CA VAL A 446 -40.99 -20.70 80.45
C VAL A 446 -42.01 -21.50 79.64
N PRO A 447 -41.61 -22.47 78.80
CA PRO A 447 -42.55 -23.46 78.30
C PRO A 447 -42.78 -24.49 79.42
N PRO A 448 -44.04 -24.87 79.72
CA PRO A 448 -44.31 -26.00 80.60
C PRO A 448 -43.70 -27.27 80.00
N GLN A 449 -42.87 -27.96 80.79
CA GLN A 449 -42.47 -29.33 80.51
C GLN A 449 -43.72 -30.21 80.41
N ALA A 450 -43.99 -30.73 79.21
CA ALA A 450 -44.90 -31.86 79.06
C ALA A 450 -44.10 -33.16 79.29
N GLN A 451 -44.46 -33.83 80.38
CA GLN A 451 -44.01 -35.15 80.82
C GLN A 451 -43.89 -36.19 79.70
N LEU A 452 -42.79 -36.95 79.77
CA LEU A 452 -42.61 -38.25 79.12
C LEU A 452 -42.52 -39.32 80.21
N GLU A 453 -43.52 -40.21 80.29
CA GLU A 453 -43.39 -41.66 80.53
C GLU A 453 -44.79 -42.31 80.56
N PRO A 454 -44.97 -43.63 80.29
CA PRO A 454 -44.01 -44.65 79.85
C PRO A 454 -44.45 -45.44 78.58
N ALA A 455 -43.51 -46.22 78.04
CA ALA A 455 -43.73 -47.19 76.95
C ALA A 455 -44.73 -48.31 77.34
N PRO A 456 -45.26 -49.05 76.35
CA PRO A 456 -44.71 -50.39 76.15
C PRO A 456 -44.61 -50.89 74.69
N ALA A 457 -43.55 -51.69 74.49
CA ALA A 457 -43.46 -52.96 73.76
C ALA A 457 -43.68 -53.05 72.22
N GLN A 458 -42.60 -53.47 71.55
CA GLN A 458 -42.48 -54.60 70.58
C GLN A 458 -43.43 -54.62 69.37
N SER A 459 -42.94 -54.57 68.14
CA SER A 459 -42.35 -55.74 67.46
C SER A 459 -41.71 -55.35 66.12
N SER A 460 -40.52 -55.91 65.83
CA SER A 460 -39.93 -56.02 64.48
C SER A 460 -40.41 -57.34 63.82
N PRO A 461 -39.96 -57.78 62.62
CA PRO A 461 -39.37 -57.11 61.45
C PRO A 461 -40.12 -57.50 60.14
N VAL A 462 -39.62 -57.10 58.95
CA VAL A 462 -39.36 -57.95 57.76
C VAL A 462 -39.12 -57.09 56.52
N ALA A 463 -38.04 -57.44 55.80
CA ALA A 463 -37.63 -56.92 54.51
C ALA A 463 -38.50 -57.43 53.35
N SER A 464 -38.57 -56.70 52.23
CA SER A 464 -38.32 -57.19 50.86
C SER A 464 -38.61 -56.12 49.80
N ALA A 465 -37.79 -56.13 48.75
CA ALA A 465 -37.83 -55.29 47.54
C ALA A 465 -39.11 -55.53 46.68
N PRO A 466 -39.35 -54.78 45.57
CA PRO A 466 -38.73 -55.16 44.29
C PRO A 466 -38.52 -54.02 43.23
N ALA A 467 -37.77 -54.34 42.16
CA ALA A 467 -37.80 -53.75 40.80
C ALA A 467 -38.85 -54.52 39.94
N PRO A 468 -38.91 -54.56 38.57
CA PRO A 468 -38.44 -53.70 37.44
C PRO A 468 -39.49 -53.49 36.27
N VAL A 469 -39.16 -52.62 35.28
CA VAL A 469 -39.28 -52.69 33.77
C VAL A 469 -40.63 -52.83 32.97
N ALA A 470 -40.65 -52.15 31.79
CA ALA A 470 -41.40 -52.30 30.49
C ALA A 470 -42.60 -51.34 30.23
N THR A 471 -42.55 -50.33 29.35
CA THR A 471 -42.57 -50.26 27.85
C THR A 471 -43.92 -50.59 27.17
N GLN A 472 -44.53 -49.60 26.49
CA GLN A 472 -45.32 -49.73 25.24
C GLN A 472 -45.57 -48.34 24.58
N GLY A 473 -45.28 -48.20 23.27
CA GLY A 473 -45.83 -47.17 22.35
C GLY A 473 -47.15 -47.65 21.69
N PRO A 474 -47.67 -47.18 20.51
CA PRO A 474 -47.02 -46.39 19.44
C PRO A 474 -47.92 -45.37 18.64
N ARG A 475 -47.38 -44.89 17.49
CA ARG A 475 -47.94 -44.21 16.28
C ARG A 475 -48.12 -42.68 16.29
N THR A 476 -47.77 -41.82 15.31
CA THR A 476 -47.13 -41.71 13.96
C THR A 476 -48.02 -40.79 13.09
N GLU A 477 -47.45 -39.70 12.56
CA GLU A 477 -47.78 -38.89 11.34
C GLU A 477 -47.65 -37.38 11.64
N ALA A 478 -47.07 -36.49 10.83
CA ALA A 478 -46.30 -36.54 9.60
C ALA A 478 -45.68 -35.14 9.33
N SER A 479 -44.65 -35.10 8.46
CA SER A 479 -44.16 -33.95 7.66
C SER A 479 -42.92 -33.15 8.16
N GLY A 480 -41.76 -33.41 7.53
CA GLY A 480 -40.59 -32.50 7.43
C GLY A 480 -40.74 -31.51 6.25
N PRO A 481 -39.68 -30.96 5.60
CA PRO A 481 -38.21 -31.13 5.73
C PRO A 481 -37.48 -29.75 5.85
N ALA A 482 -36.17 -29.49 5.74
CA ALA A 482 -34.97 -30.19 5.27
C ALA A 482 -33.71 -29.56 5.91
N GLU A 483 -32.77 -30.39 6.33
CA GLU A 483 -31.44 -30.00 6.80
C GLU A 483 -30.45 -30.14 5.62
N GLY A 484 -29.90 -29.01 5.17
CA GLY A 484 -28.93 -28.94 4.07
C GLY A 484 -27.56 -29.40 4.54
N SER A 485 -27.18 -30.61 4.12
CA SER A 485 -25.83 -31.15 4.22
C SER A 485 -24.88 -30.40 3.28
N LEU A 486 -23.79 -29.86 3.83
CA LEU A 486 -22.70 -29.24 3.05
C LEU A 486 -21.81 -30.32 2.40
N PRO A 487 -21.31 -30.08 1.18
CA PRO A 487 -20.66 -31.09 0.35
C PRO A 487 -19.21 -31.37 0.77
N LYS A 488 -18.91 -32.67 0.78
CA LYS A 488 -17.57 -33.26 0.83
C LYS A 488 -16.94 -33.05 -0.56
N ALA A 489 -15.95 -32.18 -0.66
CA ALA A 489 -15.24 -31.94 -1.92
C ALA A 489 -14.32 -33.13 -2.25
N THR A 490 -14.69 -33.82 -3.33
CA THR A 490 -13.91 -34.86 -3.99
C THR A 490 -12.71 -34.24 -4.69
N ILE A 491 -11.51 -34.73 -4.34
CA ILE A 491 -10.25 -34.48 -5.04
C ILE A 491 -10.29 -35.27 -6.36
N PRO A 492 -10.09 -34.64 -7.53
CA PRO A 492 -9.87 -35.37 -8.77
C PRO A 492 -8.47 -36.01 -8.75
N GLN A 493 -8.44 -37.34 -8.72
CA GLN A 493 -7.29 -38.13 -9.15
C GLN A 493 -7.08 -37.91 -10.65
N ALA A 494 -5.93 -37.37 -11.02
CA ALA A 494 -5.42 -37.47 -12.38
C ALA A 494 -4.83 -38.87 -12.58
N GLN A 495 -5.41 -39.66 -13.48
CA GLN A 495 -4.76 -40.82 -14.06
C GLN A 495 -3.74 -40.36 -15.13
N PRO A 496 -2.66 -41.14 -15.33
CA PRO A 496 -1.58 -40.78 -16.24
C PRO A 496 -1.95 -41.16 -17.69
N GLU A 497 -1.97 -40.17 -18.58
CA GLU A 497 -1.95 -40.47 -20.01
C GLU A 497 -0.51 -40.74 -20.46
N THR A 498 -0.25 -42.03 -20.61
CA THR A 498 0.76 -42.61 -21.50
C THR A 498 0.46 -42.17 -22.94
N GLY A 499 1.29 -41.30 -23.49
CA GLY A 499 1.25 -40.85 -24.89
C GLY A 499 2.64 -40.83 -25.47
N THR A 500 3.19 -42.03 -25.71
CA THR A 500 4.41 -42.24 -26.48
C THR A 500 4.15 -41.86 -27.94
N GLN A 501 4.72 -40.75 -28.41
CA GLN A 501 4.97 -40.55 -29.84
C GLN A 501 6.44 -40.19 -30.05
N GLN A 502 7.12 -41.19 -30.60
CA GLN A 502 8.49 -41.22 -31.05
C GLN A 502 8.67 -40.31 -32.28
N PRO A 503 9.87 -39.72 -32.48
CA PRO A 503 10.17 -38.91 -33.65
C PRO A 503 10.25 -39.76 -34.92
N SER A 504 9.63 -39.26 -36.00
CA SER A 504 9.91 -39.73 -37.36
C SER A 504 11.08 -38.91 -37.90
N ASP A 505 12.25 -39.56 -37.96
CA ASP A 505 13.29 -39.24 -38.93
C ASP A 505 12.85 -39.66 -40.36
N ALA A 506 13.50 -39.06 -41.37
CA ALA A 506 13.35 -39.18 -42.84
C ALA A 506 12.33 -38.19 -43.44
N ASP A 507 12.65 -37.29 -44.38
CA ASP A 507 13.70 -37.22 -45.42
C ASP A 507 14.41 -35.84 -45.37
N ARG A 508 15.72 -35.64 -45.63
CA ARG A 508 16.58 -35.96 -46.78
C ARG A 508 16.16 -35.28 -48.09
N ASP A 509 17.12 -34.55 -48.66
CA ASP A 509 17.19 -34.03 -50.04
C ASP A 509 16.37 -32.75 -50.38
N GLU A 510 16.97 -31.57 -50.19
CA GLU A 510 17.47 -30.65 -51.25
C GLU A 510 18.14 -29.39 -50.66
#